data_AF-A0A1G2MQZ4-F1
#
_entry.id   AF-A0A1G2MQZ4-F1
#
_cell.length_a   1.000
_cell.length_b   1.000
_cell.length_c   1.000
_cell.angle_alpha   90.00
_cell.angle_beta   90.00
_cell.angle_gamma   90.00
#
_symmetry.space_group_name_H-M   'P 1'
#
loop_
_entity.id
_entity.type
_entity.pdbx_description
1 polymer ?
#
loop_
_entity_poly.entity_id
_entity_poly.type
_entity_poly.pdbx_seq_one_letter_code
_entity_poly.pdbx_strand_id
1 'polypeptide(L)'
;MKKEALGVDIGNVIINHRLTDNNDKTLYEERYSTILATEGVYESLKELNDKKFHGNIFLISKCTPWAQEKILAWLKDNDFYAKTGLKPENIFFCRERHEKDKICKENNVTYFIDDRLEVLSHMVTTVPHLFLYQPDQAEINEYRQFLSQVAVVETWKEAVEKIK
;
A
#
# COMPACT_ATOMS: atom_id res chain seq x y z
N MET A 1 18.82 -14.28 -11.37
CA MET A 1 18.30 -12.90 -11.32
C MET A 1 17.80 -12.66 -9.90
N LYS A 2 18.09 -11.51 -9.29
CA LYS A 2 17.54 -11.19 -7.95
C LYS A 2 16.03 -11.04 -8.12
N LYS A 3 15.24 -11.77 -7.33
CA LYS A 3 13.78 -11.75 -7.45
C LYS A 3 13.29 -10.38 -6.96
N GLU A 4 12.58 -9.66 -7.81
CA GLU A 4 11.99 -8.37 -7.46
C GLU A 4 10.86 -8.56 -6.45
N ALA A 5 10.57 -7.53 -5.68
CA ALA A 5 9.50 -7.55 -4.67
C ALA A 5 8.81 -6.19 -4.58
N LEU A 6 7.50 -6.23 -4.33
CA LEU A 6 6.65 -5.05 -4.20
C LEU A 6 6.14 -4.93 -2.77
N GLY A 7 6.36 -3.79 -2.13
CA GLY A 7 5.65 -3.38 -0.93
C GLY A 7 4.46 -2.47 -1.28
N VAL A 8 3.34 -2.66 -0.60
CA VAL A 8 2.10 -1.89 -0.86
C VAL A 8 1.50 -1.47 0.48
N ASP A 9 1.25 -0.17 0.66
CA ASP A 9 0.43 0.29 1.78
C ASP A 9 -1.03 -0.13 1.63
N ILE A 10 -1.77 -0.12 2.73
CA ILE A 10 -3.19 -0.52 2.74
C ILE A 10 -4.12 0.70 2.76
N GLY A 11 -3.83 1.71 3.57
CA GLY A 11 -4.75 2.84 3.76
C GLY A 11 -4.70 3.77 2.55
N ASN A 12 -5.85 4.09 1.96
CA ASN A 12 -5.99 4.90 0.73
C ASN A 12 -5.30 4.34 -0.52
N VAL A 13 -4.47 3.30 -0.42
CA VAL A 13 -3.83 2.60 -1.54
C VAL A 13 -4.61 1.32 -1.90
N ILE A 14 -5.18 0.62 -0.91
CA ILE A 14 -6.03 -0.57 -1.12
C ILE A 14 -7.44 -0.32 -0.59
N ILE A 15 -7.56 0.16 0.66
CA ILE A 15 -8.82 0.47 1.32
C ILE A 15 -9.07 1.97 1.20
N ASN A 16 -10.13 2.37 0.49
CA ASN A 16 -10.35 3.75 0.11
C ASN A 16 -11.06 4.53 1.23
N HIS A 17 -10.30 4.99 2.22
CA HIS A 17 -10.84 5.83 3.29
C HIS A 17 -11.25 7.23 2.80
N ARG A 18 -10.79 7.69 1.63
CA ARG A 18 -11.15 8.99 1.05
C ARG A 18 -12.64 9.10 0.69
N LEU A 19 -13.32 7.97 0.50
CA LEU A 19 -14.76 7.92 0.21
C LEU A 19 -15.64 7.83 1.48
N THR A 20 -15.05 8.00 2.66
CA THR A 20 -15.74 7.82 3.93
C THR A 20 -15.89 9.13 4.69
N ASP A 21 -16.91 9.21 5.55
CA ASP A 21 -17.00 10.27 6.55
C ASP A 21 -16.11 9.92 7.74
N ASN A 22 -15.05 10.72 7.96
CA ASN A 22 -14.11 10.53 9.07
C ASN A 22 -14.77 10.65 10.45
N ASN A 23 -15.99 11.19 10.54
CA ASN A 23 -16.75 11.28 11.79
C ASN A 23 -17.69 10.08 12.03
N ASP A 24 -17.88 9.20 11.05
CA ASP A 24 -18.73 8.01 11.18
C ASP A 24 -18.00 6.93 11.98
N LYS A 25 -18.03 7.04 13.30
CA LYS A 25 -17.43 6.04 14.20
C LYS A 25 -17.99 4.65 13.97
N THR A 26 -19.26 4.52 13.61
CA THR A 26 -19.89 3.20 13.37
C THR A 26 -19.31 2.53 12.14
N LEU A 27 -18.94 3.29 11.11
CA LEU A 27 -18.23 2.76 9.95
C LEU A 27 -16.90 2.14 10.37
N TYR A 28 -16.14 2.84 11.19
CA TYR A 28 -14.81 2.40 11.62
C TYR A 28 -14.84 1.29 12.67
N GLU A 29 -15.87 1.24 13.51
CA GLU A 29 -16.00 0.27 14.60
C GLU A 29 -16.74 -1.01 14.19
N GLU A 30 -17.81 -0.90 13.39
CA GLU A 30 -18.73 -2.01 13.12
C GLU A 30 -18.76 -2.41 11.65
N ARG A 31 -18.66 -1.44 10.73
CA ARG A 31 -18.82 -1.67 9.29
C ARG A 31 -17.52 -1.51 8.50
N TYR A 32 -16.37 -1.68 9.15
CA TYR A 32 -15.08 -1.38 8.52
C TYR A 32 -14.87 -2.20 7.24
N SER A 33 -15.31 -3.47 7.23
CA SER A 33 -15.23 -4.37 6.07
C SER A 33 -16.04 -3.90 4.85
N THR A 34 -16.96 -2.95 5.00
CA THR A 34 -17.75 -2.38 3.90
C THR A 34 -17.09 -1.17 3.24
N ILE A 35 -15.96 -0.68 3.75
CA ILE A 35 -15.20 0.39 3.09
C ILE A 35 -14.75 -0.12 1.72
N LEU A 36 -14.99 0.67 0.67
CA LEU A 36 -14.68 0.25 -0.70
C LEU A 36 -13.17 0.11 -0.91
N ALA A 37 -12.80 -0.85 -1.75
CA ALA A 37 -11.44 -0.92 -2.28
C ALA A 37 -11.19 0.27 -3.23
N THR A 38 -9.95 0.71 -3.35
CA THR A 38 -9.55 1.67 -4.40
C THR A 38 -9.78 1.06 -5.78
N GLU A 39 -10.17 1.87 -6.75
CA GLU A 39 -10.54 1.40 -8.09
C GLU A 39 -9.38 0.65 -8.78
N GLY A 40 -9.68 -0.54 -9.30
CA GLY A 40 -8.74 -1.38 -10.07
C GLY A 40 -7.66 -2.09 -9.26
N VAL A 41 -7.68 -2.02 -7.92
CA VAL A 41 -6.62 -2.60 -7.07
C VAL A 41 -6.52 -4.12 -7.19
N TYR A 42 -7.67 -4.81 -7.26
CA TYR A 42 -7.68 -6.28 -7.29
C TYR A 42 -7.04 -6.80 -8.58
N GLU A 43 -7.47 -6.26 -9.72
CA GLU A 43 -6.98 -6.65 -11.05
C GLU A 43 -5.51 -6.28 -11.22
N SER A 44 -5.11 -5.11 -10.72
CA SER A 44 -3.74 -4.61 -10.82
C SER A 44 -2.76 -5.42 -9.97
N LEU A 45 -3.10 -5.69 -8.71
CA LEU A 45 -2.27 -6.54 -7.86
C LEU A 45 -2.21 -7.97 -8.39
N LYS A 46 -3.32 -8.51 -8.89
CA LYS A 46 -3.33 -9.83 -9.55
C LYS A 46 -2.38 -9.84 -10.75
N GLU A 47 -2.46 -8.85 -11.63
CA GLU A 47 -1.61 -8.77 -12.81
C GLU A 47 -0.12 -8.68 -12.42
N LEU A 48 0.23 -7.80 -11.47
CA LEU A 48 1.60 -7.64 -11.00
C LEU A 48 2.13 -8.91 -10.35
N ASN A 49 1.28 -9.60 -9.57
CA ASN A 49 1.62 -10.86 -8.92
C ASN A 49 1.86 -11.97 -9.96
N ASP A 50 0.97 -12.10 -10.94
CA ASP A 50 1.05 -13.16 -11.95
C ASP A 50 2.22 -12.95 -12.92
N LYS A 51 2.52 -11.70 -13.30
CA LYS A 51 3.44 -11.39 -14.40
C LYS A 51 4.85 -10.96 -14.00
N LYS A 52 5.04 -10.40 -12.80
CA LYS A 52 6.33 -9.80 -12.39
C LYS A 52 6.84 -10.33 -11.05
N PHE A 53 6.03 -10.24 -10.00
CA PHE A 53 6.51 -10.50 -8.63
C PHE A 53 6.37 -11.95 -8.19
N HIS A 54 5.47 -12.73 -8.80
CA HIS A 54 5.32 -14.17 -8.60
C HIS A 54 5.29 -14.57 -7.10
N GLY A 55 4.38 -13.96 -6.35
CA GLY A 55 4.21 -14.16 -4.91
C GLY A 55 5.09 -13.30 -4.01
N ASN A 56 5.90 -12.38 -4.56
CA ASN A 56 6.70 -11.42 -3.79
C ASN A 56 6.03 -10.04 -3.70
N ILE A 57 4.75 -10.02 -3.34
CA ILE A 57 4.06 -8.78 -2.99
C ILE A 57 3.76 -8.84 -1.49
N PHE A 58 4.11 -7.76 -0.80
CA PHE A 58 4.02 -7.61 0.65
C PHE A 58 3.11 -6.44 1.00
N LEU A 59 2.08 -6.69 1.80
CA LEU A 59 1.24 -5.65 2.37
C LEU A 59 1.95 -5.08 3.60
N ILE A 60 2.24 -3.78 3.62
CA ILE A 60 3.05 -3.15 4.66
C ILE A 60 2.33 -1.89 5.15
N SER A 61 1.69 -1.98 6.32
CA SER A 61 0.82 -0.91 6.84
C SER A 61 1.25 -0.42 8.22
N LYS A 62 1.17 0.89 8.42
CA LYS A 62 1.24 1.49 9.76
C LYS A 62 -0.15 1.51 10.35
N CYS A 63 -0.36 0.85 11.49
CA CYS A 63 -1.66 0.81 12.14
C CYS A 63 -1.55 0.68 13.66
N THR A 64 -2.63 0.99 14.37
CA THR A 64 -2.78 0.63 15.79
C THR A 64 -3.17 -0.85 15.92
N PRO A 65 -3.01 -1.48 17.10
CA PRO A 65 -3.50 -2.85 17.30
C PRO A 65 -4.99 -3.01 16.97
N TRP A 66 -5.79 -2.00 17.33
CA TRP A 66 -7.22 -1.95 16.99
C TRP A 66 -7.46 -1.94 15.47
N ALA A 67 -6.76 -1.08 14.73
CA ALA A 67 -6.93 -1.00 13.26
C ALA A 67 -6.40 -2.26 12.57
N GLN A 68 -5.39 -2.93 13.12
CA GLN A 68 -4.84 -4.18 12.61
C GLN A 68 -5.92 -5.26 12.49
N GLU A 69 -6.73 -5.46 13.54
CA GLU A 69 -7.83 -6.43 13.54
C GLU A 69 -8.85 -6.12 12.45
N LYS A 70 -9.19 -4.84 12.28
CA LYS A 70 -10.14 -4.37 11.26
C LYS A 70 -9.62 -4.57 9.84
N ILE A 71 -8.35 -4.27 9.59
CA ILE A 71 -7.69 -4.50 8.31
C ILE A 71 -7.68 -5.99 7.97
N LEU A 72 -7.33 -6.85 8.92
CA LEU A 72 -7.32 -8.31 8.70
C LEU A 72 -8.73 -8.85 8.41
N ALA A 73 -9.75 -8.36 9.12
CA ALA A 73 -11.14 -8.69 8.84
C ALA A 73 -11.56 -8.22 7.44
N TRP A 74 -11.20 -6.98 7.06
CA TRP A 74 -11.48 -6.45 5.72
C TRP A 74 -10.88 -7.32 4.61
N LEU A 75 -9.60 -7.70 4.74
CA LEU A 75 -8.90 -8.54 3.75
C LEU A 75 -9.57 -9.91 3.59
N LYS A 76 -10.05 -10.47 4.70
CA LYS A 76 -10.78 -11.74 4.71
C LYS A 76 -12.17 -11.59 4.07
N ASP A 77 -12.98 -10.65 4.57
CA ASP A 77 -14.38 -10.48 4.19
C ASP A 77 -14.55 -10.05 2.73
N ASN A 78 -13.52 -9.41 2.15
CA ASN A 78 -13.51 -8.98 0.75
C ASN A 78 -12.85 -9.99 -0.20
N ASP A 79 -12.53 -11.20 0.27
CA ASP A 79 -11.82 -12.25 -0.50
C ASP A 79 -10.53 -11.75 -1.15
N PHE A 80 -9.81 -10.83 -0.48
CA PHE A 80 -8.70 -10.08 -1.07
C PHE A 80 -7.60 -11.02 -1.59
N TYR A 81 -7.20 -12.00 -0.78
CA TYR A 81 -6.15 -12.96 -1.16
C TYR A 81 -6.54 -13.84 -2.34
N ALA A 82 -7.81 -14.26 -2.42
CA ALA A 82 -8.31 -15.05 -3.54
C ALA A 82 -8.37 -14.24 -4.84
N LYS A 83 -8.80 -12.97 -4.76
CA LYS A 83 -8.90 -12.07 -5.90
C LYS A 83 -7.54 -11.65 -6.46
N THR A 84 -6.54 -11.49 -5.60
CA THR A 84 -5.21 -10.97 -5.98
C THR A 84 -4.13 -12.05 -6.13
N GLY A 85 -4.35 -13.23 -5.54
CA GLY A 85 -3.34 -14.29 -5.44
C GLY A 85 -2.21 -13.97 -4.45
N LEU A 86 -2.32 -12.90 -3.65
CA LEU A 86 -1.36 -12.58 -2.61
C LEU A 86 -1.43 -13.61 -1.47
N LYS A 87 -0.30 -13.76 -0.79
CA LYS A 87 -0.16 -14.70 0.32
C LYS A 87 -0.58 -14.05 1.65
N PRO A 88 -1.44 -14.69 2.45
CA PRO A 88 -1.80 -14.18 3.77
C PRO A 88 -0.61 -13.96 4.72
N GLU A 89 0.47 -14.72 4.55
CA GLU A 89 1.71 -14.55 5.33
C GLU A 89 2.55 -13.33 4.93
N ASN A 90 2.27 -12.71 3.77
CA ASN A 90 3.00 -11.54 3.28
C ASN A 90 2.37 -10.22 3.76
N ILE A 91 1.89 -10.16 5.00
CA ILE A 91 1.37 -8.94 5.62
C ILE A 91 2.22 -8.56 6.83
N PHE A 92 2.66 -7.32 6.85
CA PHE A 92 3.46 -6.76 7.93
C PHE A 92 2.84 -5.47 8.44
N PHE A 93 2.80 -5.35 9.77
CA PHE A 93 2.32 -4.17 10.46
C PHE A 93 3.45 -3.51 11.24
N CYS A 94 3.49 -2.19 11.20
CA CYS A 94 4.38 -1.36 12.00
C CYS A 94 3.58 -0.33 12.79
N ARG A 95 4.22 0.32 13.77
CA ARG A 95 3.59 1.32 14.63
C ARG A 95 3.93 2.74 14.20
N GLU A 96 5.10 2.92 13.60
CA GLU A 96 5.57 4.19 13.06
C GLU A 96 5.85 4.08 11.56
N ARG A 97 5.64 5.19 10.84
CA ARG A 97 5.72 5.24 9.37
C ARG A 97 7.11 4.88 8.85
N HIS A 98 8.16 5.37 9.52
CA HIS A 98 9.54 5.13 9.13
C HIS A 98 9.96 3.65 9.28
N GLU A 99 9.29 2.86 10.13
CA GLU A 99 9.61 1.45 10.35
C GLU A 99 9.35 0.58 9.11
N LYS A 100 8.50 1.06 8.18
CA LYS A 100 8.28 0.39 6.90
C LYS A 100 9.58 0.20 6.11
N ASP A 101 10.54 1.13 6.21
CA ASP A 101 11.85 1.02 5.56
C ASP A 101 12.61 -0.24 6.00
N LYS A 102 12.57 -0.57 7.30
CA LYS A 102 13.18 -1.79 7.83
C LYS A 102 12.49 -3.04 7.29
N ILE A 103 11.16 -3.05 7.23
CA ILE A 103 10.39 -4.17 6.66
C ILE A 103 10.75 -4.37 5.19
N CYS A 104 10.89 -3.28 4.43
CA CYS A 104 11.33 -3.33 3.03
C CYS A 104 12.72 -3.96 2.89
N LYS A 105 13.68 -3.59 3.74
CA LYS A 105 15.04 -4.18 3.77
C LYS A 105 15.00 -5.69 4.02
N GLU A 106 14.28 -6.10 5.06
CA GLU A 106 14.20 -7.50 5.48
C GLU A 106 13.55 -8.40 4.43
N ASN A 107 12.60 -7.86 3.66
CA ASN A 107 11.88 -8.58 2.60
C ASN A 107 12.44 -8.34 1.19
N ASN A 108 13.59 -7.67 1.05
CA ASN A 108 14.21 -7.32 -0.24
C ASN A 108 13.26 -6.59 -1.21
N VAL A 109 12.40 -5.71 -0.68
CA VAL A 109 11.46 -4.92 -1.47
C VAL A 109 12.22 -3.98 -2.41
N THR A 110 11.88 -4.03 -3.70
CA THR A 110 12.50 -3.21 -4.76
C THR A 110 11.54 -2.16 -5.33
N TYR A 111 10.23 -2.33 -5.14
CA TYR A 111 9.18 -1.41 -5.51
C TYR A 111 8.31 -1.09 -4.28
N PHE A 112 7.90 0.16 -4.06
CA PHE A 112 6.96 0.49 -2.99
C PHE A 112 5.89 1.48 -3.45
N ILE A 113 4.63 1.23 -3.08
CA ILE A 113 3.50 2.13 -3.33
C ILE A 113 2.92 2.59 -1.99
N ASP A 114 2.85 3.90 -1.77
CA ASP A 114 2.24 4.55 -0.59
C ASP A 114 1.54 5.85 -1.01
N ASP A 115 0.52 6.30 -0.26
CA ASP A 115 -0.15 7.58 -0.52
C ASP A 115 0.56 8.78 0.15
N ARG A 116 1.58 8.51 0.99
CA ARG A 116 2.30 9.53 1.76
C ARG A 116 3.74 9.72 1.30
N LEU A 117 4.07 10.95 0.93
CA LEU A 117 5.44 11.31 0.57
C LEU A 117 6.38 11.25 1.78
N GLU A 118 5.87 11.51 3.00
CA GLU A 118 6.59 11.28 4.25
C GLU A 118 7.14 9.85 4.32
N VAL A 119 6.30 8.84 4.09
CA VAL A 119 6.68 7.43 4.17
C VAL A 119 7.76 7.10 3.14
N LEU A 120 7.54 7.49 1.88
CA LEU A 120 8.48 7.23 0.80
C LEU A 120 9.84 7.93 1.03
N SER A 121 9.84 9.10 1.68
CA SER A 121 11.07 9.83 2.01
C SER A 121 12.06 9.02 2.85
N HIS A 122 11.56 8.12 3.71
CA HIS A 122 12.40 7.24 4.53
C HIS A 122 13.05 6.10 3.74
N MET A 123 12.57 5.83 2.52
CA MET A 123 12.97 4.66 1.71
C MET A 123 13.80 5.02 0.49
N VAL A 124 14.06 6.32 0.23
CA VAL A 124 14.73 6.79 -0.98
C VAL A 124 16.11 6.17 -1.21
N THR A 125 16.80 5.73 -0.14
CA THR A 125 18.09 5.05 -0.21
C THR A 125 18.00 3.53 -0.23
N THR A 126 16.81 2.99 0.03
CA THR A 126 16.59 1.56 0.29
C THR A 126 15.85 0.89 -0.87
N VAL A 127 14.77 1.52 -1.32
CA VAL A 127 13.87 0.99 -2.35
C VAL A 127 14.08 1.80 -3.62
N PRO A 128 14.58 1.19 -4.72
CA PRO A 128 14.93 1.93 -5.93
C PRO A 128 13.73 2.47 -6.71
N HIS A 129 12.54 1.89 -6.54
CA HIS A 129 11.34 2.29 -7.27
C HIS A 129 10.21 2.67 -6.31
N LEU A 130 9.99 3.96 -6.10
CA LEU A 130 8.99 4.50 -5.20
C LEU A 130 7.84 5.14 -5.98
N PHE A 131 6.60 4.80 -5.64
CA PHE A 131 5.39 5.32 -6.28
C PHE A 131 4.51 6.01 -5.25
N LEU A 132 4.22 7.29 -5.50
CA LEU A 132 3.35 8.10 -4.67
C LEU A 132 1.93 8.06 -5.26
N TYR A 133 1.02 7.34 -4.59
CA TYR A 133 -0.32 7.05 -5.08
C TYR A 133 -1.35 8.07 -4.57
N GLN A 134 -1.96 8.85 -5.46
CA GLN A 134 -3.00 9.84 -5.13
C GLN A 134 -2.70 10.63 -3.83
N PRO A 135 -1.54 11.30 -3.71
CA PRO A 135 -1.18 12.03 -2.50
C PRO A 135 -2.06 13.25 -2.29
N ASP A 136 -2.30 13.61 -1.03
CA ASP A 136 -2.89 14.89 -0.71
C ASP A 136 -1.88 16.03 -0.96
N GLN A 137 -2.37 17.18 -1.44
CA GLN A 137 -1.50 18.32 -1.76
C GLN A 137 -0.70 18.85 -0.56
N ALA A 138 -1.24 18.68 0.66
CA ALA A 138 -0.56 19.03 1.90
C ALA A 138 0.70 18.17 2.12
N GLU A 139 0.60 16.85 1.92
CA GLU A 139 1.74 15.92 2.01
C GLU A 139 2.83 16.28 0.99
N ILE A 140 2.43 16.58 -0.27
CA ILE A 140 3.38 17.03 -1.29
C ILE A 140 4.10 18.32 -0.85
N ASN A 141 3.37 19.29 -0.28
CA ASN A 141 3.95 20.56 0.10
C ASN A 141 4.95 20.42 1.26
N GLU A 142 4.63 19.58 2.25
CA GLU A 142 5.47 19.36 3.43
C GLU A 142 6.77 18.60 3.10
N TYR A 143 6.70 17.61 2.21
CA TYR A 143 7.83 16.73 1.86
C TYR A 143 8.38 16.97 0.44
N ARG A 144 8.13 18.16 -0.14
CA ARG A 144 8.42 18.50 -1.55
C ARG A 144 9.84 18.17 -2.00
N GLN A 145 10.85 18.27 -1.13
CA GLN A 145 12.24 17.96 -1.45
C GLN A 145 12.48 16.50 -1.89
N PHE A 146 11.56 15.59 -1.57
CA PHE A 146 11.63 14.19 -1.97
C PHE A 146 10.81 13.89 -3.23
N LEU A 147 10.04 14.85 -3.75
CA LEU A 147 9.12 14.62 -4.87
C LEU A 147 9.84 14.17 -6.15
N SER A 148 11.07 14.65 -6.39
CA SER A 148 11.87 14.23 -7.56
C SER A 148 12.43 12.80 -7.45
N GLN A 149 12.28 12.15 -6.30
CA GLN A 149 12.79 10.80 -6.03
C GLN A 149 11.70 9.73 -6.11
N VAL A 150 10.46 10.12 -6.43
CA VAL A 150 9.31 9.23 -6.52
C VAL A 150 8.57 9.43 -7.85
N ALA A 151 7.87 8.40 -8.31
CA ALA A 151 6.92 8.52 -9.42
C ALA A 151 5.51 8.75 -8.86
N VAL A 152 4.92 9.92 -9.12
CA VAL A 152 3.50 10.14 -8.81
C VAL A 152 2.64 9.31 -9.76
N VAL A 153 1.60 8.68 -9.23
CA VAL A 153 0.61 7.90 -9.96
C VAL A 153 -0.79 8.19 -9.44
N GLU A 154 -1.72 8.45 -10.34
CA GLU A 154 -3.10 8.82 -9.99
C GLU A 154 -4.06 7.62 -10.04
N THR A 155 -3.64 6.50 -10.64
CA THR A 155 -4.48 5.29 -10.74
C THR A 155 -3.64 4.04 -10.62
N TRP A 156 -4.29 2.92 -10.25
CA TRP A 156 -3.65 1.61 -10.24
C TRP A 156 -3.18 1.18 -11.63
N LYS A 157 -3.92 1.57 -12.68
CA LYS A 157 -3.50 1.35 -14.07
C LYS A 157 -2.17 2.02 -14.39
N GLU A 158 -2.01 3.29 -14.02
CA GLU A 158 -0.75 4.03 -14.20
C GLU A 158 0.39 3.39 -13.40
N ALA A 159 0.12 2.98 -12.15
CA ALA A 159 1.10 2.27 -11.33
C ALA A 159 1.58 0.99 -12.03
N VAL A 160 0.66 0.17 -12.55
CA VAL A 160 0.99 -1.05 -13.30
C VAL A 160 1.83 -0.74 -14.55
N GLU A 161 1.46 0.29 -15.32
CA GLU A 161 2.19 0.70 -16.54
C GLU A 161 3.63 1.11 -16.25
N LYS A 162 3.89 1.76 -15.11
CA LYS A 162 5.25 2.18 -14.71
C LYS A 162 6.06 1.08 -14.00
N ILE A 163 5.40 0.08 -13.43
CA ILE A 163 6.06 -1.02 -12.71
C ILE A 163 6.52 -2.13 -13.67
N LYS A 164 5.79 -2.35 -14.78
CA LYS A 164 6.11 -3.36 -15.80
C LYS A 164 7.54 -3.15 -16.33
#